data_AF-A0A8H6T7D5-F1
#
_entry.id   AF-A0A8H6T7D5-F1
#
_cell.length_a   1.000
_cell.length_b   1.000
_cell.length_c   1.000
_cell.angle_alpha   90.00
_cell.angle_beta   90.00
_cell.angle_gamma   90.00
#
_symmetry.space_group_name_H-M   'P 1'
#
loop_
_entity.id
_entity.type
_entity.pdbx_description
1 polymer ?
#
loop_
_entity_poly.entity_id
_entity_poly.type
_entity_poly.pdbx_seq_one_letter_code
_entity_poly.pdbx_strand_id
1 'polypeptide(L)'
;MQPLKVGVLGATGTVGQRFITLLSTHPWFVIHVLGASSRSAGKPYATAVNWKQIAYMPNVVKDLIVQECKPEAFRDCAVVFSGLDADVAGDIESAFRAAELVVFSNAKNYRRDPHVPLIVPLVNPSHLSIVRQQQLLHEPPLQKGFIVTNANCSTTAHVIPLAALEQAFGPIDTLMVTTMQAISGAGYPGVPSLDIMDNVVPFISGEEEKIEWETRKILGGIVDVEPEQLVGSKPLQQFDLHASTPLKISAACNRVPVTVGHMINVSVKFAQRPPPSPQQVSEALRDYRSEALLLGCPSAPLQTITVHDEPDRPQPRMDRGHQNGAGVNYWRTTGHLFVVVVSMYLVTVKMSSDSALKAAVFQRLHPHTYLERFVAEKYRPDGRQFDAWRDVSVNVGSISTADGSALVRLGETTIVCGVKAEIAEPELDSPEAGFIVPNIDLPALCSPKFKPGPPSDEAQVLSDRLNEVLSGIIPLSSLVIRPGKLVWVLYVDATCINYDGNVFDAALLAMVAALRNTKLPKAIFNSETEQVVCSRHEIAPLQIIKTPTSMSFGLFDAKTLLADPTAFEEPLLEASVSVILDEQKQLVSVSQVGLVEDESILSTCIAAAKQRHTFLVQQIP
;
A
#
# COMPACT_ATOMS: atom_id res chain seq x y z
N MET A 1 2.57 -9.05 27.80
CA MET A 1 3.38 -7.87 28.22
C MET A 1 2.45 -6.67 28.34
N GLN A 2 2.79 -5.64 29.13
CA GLN A 2 2.00 -4.40 29.14
C GLN A 2 2.20 -3.64 27.81
N PRO A 3 1.14 -3.03 27.26
CA PRO A 3 1.22 -2.26 26.03
C PRO A 3 2.11 -1.01 26.22
N LEU A 4 3.00 -0.78 25.27
CA LEU A 4 3.84 0.42 25.21
C LEU A 4 3.21 1.45 24.29
N LYS A 5 2.96 2.64 24.84
CA LYS A 5 2.46 3.80 24.09
C LYS A 5 3.53 4.31 23.14
N VAL A 6 3.17 4.52 21.88
CA VAL A 6 4.09 5.06 20.86
C VAL A 6 3.53 6.29 20.16
N GLY A 7 4.44 7.19 19.78
CA GLY A 7 4.17 8.36 18.97
C GLY A 7 4.63 8.18 17.53
N VAL A 8 3.95 8.82 16.57
CA VAL A 8 4.40 8.88 15.17
C VAL A 8 4.49 10.34 14.73
N LEU A 9 5.69 10.82 14.37
CA LEU A 9 5.92 12.14 13.77
C LEU A 9 5.87 12.05 12.25
N GLY A 10 5.36 13.09 11.60
CA GLY A 10 5.10 13.06 10.15
C GLY A 10 3.97 12.09 9.79
N ALA A 11 3.00 11.90 10.70
CA ALA A 11 1.96 10.88 10.59
C ALA A 11 1.17 10.92 9.29
N THR A 12 0.94 12.12 8.73
CA THR A 12 0.18 12.29 7.48
C THR A 12 0.98 11.97 6.22
N GLY A 13 2.32 11.95 6.30
CA GLY A 13 3.20 11.57 5.19
C GLY A 13 3.14 10.07 4.89
N THR A 14 3.62 9.65 3.73
CA THR A 14 3.53 8.23 3.30
C THR A 14 4.28 7.28 4.24
N VAL A 15 5.41 7.72 4.79
CA VAL A 15 6.20 7.00 5.80
C VAL A 15 5.42 6.88 7.12
N GLY A 16 4.81 7.98 7.59
CA GLY A 16 3.96 7.98 8.79
C GLY A 16 2.73 7.10 8.65
N GLN A 17 2.07 7.12 7.48
CA GLN A 17 0.96 6.22 7.18
C GLN A 17 1.39 4.75 7.23
N ARG A 18 2.59 4.42 6.71
CA ARG A 18 3.12 3.05 6.79
C ARG A 18 3.40 2.63 8.23
N PHE A 19 3.95 3.52 9.06
CA PHE A 19 4.10 3.27 10.51
C PHE A 19 2.75 2.94 11.14
N ILE A 20 1.71 3.74 10.88
CA ILE A 20 0.37 3.52 11.43
C ILE A 20 -0.20 2.16 11.02
N THR A 21 -0.06 1.78 9.74
CA THR A 21 -0.49 0.47 9.26
C THR A 21 0.22 -0.66 10.01
N LEU A 22 1.55 -0.61 10.15
CA LEU A 22 2.33 -1.67 10.82
C LEU A 22 2.10 -1.71 12.34
N LEU A 23 1.94 -0.55 12.98
CA LEU A 23 1.73 -0.45 14.43
C LEU A 23 0.32 -0.88 14.85
N SER A 24 -0.68 -0.72 13.98
CA SER A 24 -2.08 -1.07 14.28
C SER A 24 -2.29 -2.56 14.57
N THR A 25 -1.42 -3.43 14.07
CA THR A 25 -1.45 -4.89 14.30
C THR A 25 -0.30 -5.37 15.18
N HIS A 26 0.47 -4.45 15.77
CA HIS A 26 1.64 -4.81 16.57
C HIS A 26 1.24 -5.39 17.94
N PRO A 27 1.86 -6.47 18.42
CA PRO A 27 1.38 -7.21 19.60
C PRO A 27 1.47 -6.44 20.94
N TRP A 28 2.27 -5.38 21.01
CA TRP A 28 2.50 -4.63 22.25
C TRP A 28 2.82 -3.15 22.04
N PHE A 29 2.81 -2.63 20.81
CA PHE A 29 2.88 -1.19 20.58
C PHE A 29 1.48 -0.68 20.32
N VAL A 30 1.13 0.40 21.01
CA VAL A 30 -0.18 1.03 20.90
C VAL A 30 0.03 2.47 20.49
N ILE A 31 -0.49 2.82 19.32
CA ILE A 31 -0.45 4.19 18.80
C ILE A 31 -1.19 5.09 19.80
N HIS A 32 -0.47 6.05 20.36
CA HIS A 32 -1.00 6.96 21.38
C HIS A 32 -1.14 8.39 20.86
N VAL A 33 -0.14 8.88 20.12
CA VAL A 33 -0.10 10.27 19.64
C VAL A 33 0.39 10.32 18.20
N LEU A 34 -0.28 11.14 17.38
CA LEU A 34 0.09 11.39 15.99
C LEU A 34 0.50 12.85 15.82
N GLY A 35 1.69 13.10 15.29
CA GLY A 35 2.25 14.42 15.05
C GLY A 35 2.35 14.73 13.56
N ALA A 36 1.93 15.91 13.15
CA ALA A 36 2.12 16.41 11.79
C ALA A 36 2.38 17.93 11.79
N SER A 37 2.28 18.56 10.60
CA SER A 37 2.47 20.00 10.45
C SER A 37 1.42 20.81 11.23
N SER A 38 1.73 22.07 11.53
CA SER A 38 0.81 22.98 12.24
C SER A 38 -0.52 23.19 11.50
N ARG A 39 -0.56 22.96 10.17
CA ARG A 39 -1.80 22.98 9.36
C ARG A 39 -2.73 21.80 9.65
N SER A 40 -2.16 20.65 10.02
CA SER A 40 -2.88 19.41 10.33
C SER A 40 -3.20 19.29 11.82
N ALA A 41 -2.43 19.96 12.68
CA ALA A 41 -2.64 19.98 14.12
C ALA A 41 -4.07 20.46 14.48
N GLY A 42 -4.67 19.83 15.50
CA GLY A 42 -6.02 20.12 15.99
C GLY A 42 -7.15 19.45 15.21
N LYS A 43 -6.86 18.77 14.09
CA LYS A 43 -7.85 18.03 13.29
C LYS A 43 -7.87 16.55 13.64
N PRO A 44 -9.02 15.85 13.55
CA PRO A 44 -9.07 14.40 13.53
C PRO A 44 -8.20 13.84 12.39
N TYR A 45 -7.43 12.80 12.66
CA TYR A 45 -6.48 12.24 11.70
C TYR A 45 -7.14 11.88 10.36
N ALA A 46 -8.33 11.29 10.39
CA ALA A 46 -9.09 10.92 9.19
C ALA A 46 -9.36 12.10 8.23
N THR A 47 -9.47 13.32 8.77
CA THR A 47 -9.69 14.55 7.99
C THR A 47 -8.39 15.25 7.60
N ALA A 48 -7.32 15.05 8.39
CA ALA A 48 -6.04 15.70 8.18
C ALA A 48 -5.17 14.98 7.14
N VAL A 49 -5.35 13.66 7.00
CA VAL A 49 -4.52 12.82 6.14
C VAL A 49 -5.11 12.64 4.74
N ASN A 50 -4.24 12.65 3.75
CA ASN A 50 -4.54 12.11 2.43
C ASN A 50 -4.03 10.66 2.38
N TRP A 51 -4.87 9.69 2.79
CA TRP A 51 -4.46 8.30 2.97
C TRP A 51 -4.15 7.61 1.62
N LYS A 52 -2.91 7.17 1.43
CA LYS A 52 -2.40 6.58 0.17
C LYS A 52 -1.93 5.12 0.32
N GLN A 53 -2.12 4.49 1.47
CA GLN A 53 -1.78 3.08 1.66
C GLN A 53 -2.80 2.18 0.96
N ILE A 54 -2.35 0.99 0.52
CA ILE A 54 -3.23 -0.03 -0.05
C ILE A 54 -4.24 -0.49 1.00
N ALA A 55 -3.79 -0.79 2.23
CA ALA A 55 -4.66 -1.16 3.34
C ALA A 55 -5.52 0.01 3.82
N TYR A 56 -6.70 -0.29 4.37
CA TYR A 56 -7.56 0.72 5.01
C TYR A 56 -6.85 1.44 6.15
N MET A 57 -7.28 2.69 6.39
CA MET A 57 -6.91 3.41 7.59
C MET A 57 -7.45 2.68 8.82
N PRO A 58 -6.59 2.27 9.77
CA PRO A 58 -7.02 1.59 10.98
C PRO A 58 -8.02 2.44 11.77
N ASN A 59 -9.12 1.84 12.23
CA ASN A 59 -10.15 2.56 13.01
C ASN A 59 -9.57 3.24 14.26
N VAL A 60 -8.57 2.61 14.89
CA VAL A 60 -7.90 3.10 16.11
C VAL A 60 -7.23 4.46 15.95
N VAL A 61 -6.96 4.93 14.73
CA VAL A 61 -6.35 6.23 14.50
C VAL A 61 -7.29 7.29 13.96
N LYS A 62 -8.47 6.93 13.44
CA LYS A 62 -9.35 7.84 12.68
C LYS A 62 -9.69 9.12 13.45
N ASP A 63 -10.07 8.94 14.72
CA ASP A 63 -10.55 10.01 15.60
C ASP A 63 -9.44 10.62 16.46
N LEU A 64 -8.20 10.14 16.35
CA LEU A 64 -7.08 10.73 17.07
C LEU A 64 -6.85 12.15 16.57
N ILE A 65 -6.82 13.10 17.50
CA ILE A 65 -6.51 14.50 17.19
C ILE A 65 -5.02 14.62 16.93
N VAL A 66 -4.68 15.04 15.71
CA VAL A 66 -3.30 15.27 15.29
C VAL A 66 -2.71 16.42 16.12
N GLN A 67 -1.53 16.18 16.67
CA GLN A 67 -0.77 17.14 17.45
C GLN A 67 0.30 17.81 16.58
N GLU A 68 0.80 18.95 17.05
CA GLU A 68 2.02 19.52 16.50
C GLU A 68 3.22 18.64 16.92
N CYS A 69 4.26 18.57 16.08
CA CYS A 69 5.49 17.82 16.37
C CYS A 69 6.34 18.50 17.45
N LYS A 70 5.81 18.59 18.68
CA LYS A 70 6.46 19.18 19.84
C LYS A 70 6.51 18.17 21.00
N PRO A 71 7.61 18.09 21.78
CA PRO A 71 7.78 17.04 22.79
C PRO A 71 6.70 17.01 23.87
N GLU A 72 6.09 18.16 24.18
CA GLU A 72 5.08 18.30 25.25
C GLU A 72 3.88 17.38 25.02
N ALA A 73 3.47 17.19 23.77
CA ALA A 73 2.35 16.35 23.41
C ALA A 73 2.68 14.84 23.46
N PHE A 74 3.96 14.47 23.56
CA PHE A 74 4.45 13.09 23.45
C PHE A 74 5.06 12.54 24.74
N ARG A 75 4.92 13.25 25.87
CA ARG A 75 5.53 12.88 27.16
C ARG A 75 5.17 11.48 27.66
N ASP A 76 3.96 11.02 27.33
CA ASP A 76 3.45 9.70 27.71
C ASP A 76 3.92 8.56 26.78
N CYS A 77 4.63 8.88 25.70
CA CYS A 77 5.13 7.89 24.76
C CYS A 77 6.43 7.25 25.26
N ALA A 78 6.48 5.92 25.21
CA ALA A 78 7.70 5.17 25.48
C ALA A 78 8.71 5.35 24.33
N VAL A 79 8.21 5.36 23.10
CA VAL A 79 8.99 5.47 21.85
C VAL A 79 8.28 6.39 20.88
N VAL A 80 9.05 7.17 20.11
CA VAL A 80 8.56 8.03 19.04
C VAL A 80 9.22 7.63 17.72
N PHE A 81 8.40 7.30 16.72
CA PHE A 81 8.86 7.00 15.36
C PHE A 81 8.79 8.27 14.52
N SER A 82 9.91 8.65 13.89
CA SER A 82 9.99 9.83 13.05
C SER A 82 9.96 9.45 11.57
N GLY A 83 8.85 9.80 10.91
CA GLY A 83 8.69 9.79 9.45
C GLY A 83 8.72 11.19 8.85
N LEU A 84 9.49 12.11 9.45
CA LEU A 84 9.62 13.49 9.01
C LEU A 84 10.52 13.61 7.77
N ASP A 85 10.27 14.66 6.99
CA ASP A 85 11.17 15.09 5.93
C ASP A 85 12.46 15.68 6.51
N ALA A 86 13.57 15.54 5.77
CA ALA A 86 14.90 15.85 6.26
C ALA A 86 15.15 17.34 6.52
N ASP A 87 14.34 18.22 5.95
CA ASP A 87 14.41 19.68 6.13
C ASP A 87 14.01 20.11 7.54
N VAL A 88 13.06 19.40 8.17
CA VAL A 88 12.55 19.71 9.52
C VAL A 88 12.96 18.69 10.58
N ALA A 89 13.37 17.48 10.18
CA ALA A 89 13.65 16.38 11.10
C ALA A 89 14.74 16.70 12.12
N GLY A 90 15.82 17.39 11.73
CA GLY A 90 16.97 17.66 12.61
C GLY A 90 16.58 18.34 13.92
N ASP A 91 15.97 19.53 13.83
CA ASP A 91 15.60 20.31 15.00
C ASP A 91 14.54 19.62 15.86
N ILE A 92 13.55 18.99 15.22
CA ILE A 92 12.46 18.30 15.92
C ILE A 92 13.00 17.07 16.66
N GLU A 93 13.77 16.20 16.00
CA GLU A 93 14.32 15.00 16.61
C GLU A 93 15.27 15.33 17.77
N SER A 94 16.08 16.40 17.61
CA SER A 94 16.92 16.94 18.69
C SER A 94 16.09 17.35 19.91
N ALA A 95 15.01 18.10 19.69
CA ALA A 95 14.13 18.56 20.76
C ALA A 95 13.44 17.39 21.49
N PHE A 96 13.03 16.35 20.76
CA PHE A 96 12.43 15.14 21.35
C PHE A 96 13.46 14.36 22.18
N ARG A 97 14.69 14.20 21.68
CA ARG A 97 15.79 13.58 22.43
C ARG A 97 16.09 14.35 23.71
N ALA A 98 16.21 15.68 23.63
CA ALA A 98 16.47 16.55 24.77
C ALA A 98 15.35 16.51 25.83
N ALA A 99 14.12 16.19 25.42
CA ALA A 99 12.97 15.98 26.30
C ALA A 99 12.87 14.56 26.88
N GLU A 100 13.96 13.78 26.88
CA GLU A 100 14.03 12.41 27.43
C GLU A 100 13.16 11.38 26.67
N LEU A 101 12.80 11.67 25.41
CA LEU A 101 12.07 10.74 24.54
C LEU A 101 13.03 9.91 23.68
N VAL A 102 12.65 8.66 23.46
CA VAL A 102 13.37 7.74 22.58
C VAL A 102 12.88 7.92 21.15
N VAL A 103 13.77 8.24 20.23
CA VAL A 103 13.44 8.57 18.84
C VAL A 103 14.05 7.53 17.89
N PHE A 104 13.20 6.89 17.09
CA PHE A 104 13.62 6.06 15.97
C PHE A 104 13.33 6.81 14.68
N SER A 105 14.37 7.28 14.00
CA SER A 105 14.27 8.17 12.84
C SER A 105 14.49 7.45 11.53
N ASN A 106 13.67 7.79 10.53
CA ASN A 106 13.90 7.46 9.13
C ASN A 106 14.56 8.60 8.35
N ALA A 107 14.75 9.78 8.94
CA ALA A 107 15.39 10.92 8.30
C ALA A 107 16.90 10.70 8.15
N LYS A 108 17.53 11.48 7.25
CA LYS A 108 18.97 11.37 6.96
C LYS A 108 19.86 12.12 7.96
N ASN A 109 19.29 13.06 8.73
CA ASN A 109 20.00 14.11 9.46
C ASN A 109 21.05 13.55 10.44
N TYR A 110 20.68 12.51 11.20
CA TYR A 110 21.57 11.91 12.20
C TYR A 110 22.27 10.63 11.74
N ARG A 111 22.10 10.19 10.48
CA ARG A 111 22.70 8.91 10.02
C ARG A 111 24.22 8.93 10.08
N ARG A 112 24.82 10.10 9.83
CA ARG A 112 26.28 10.31 9.84
C ARG A 112 26.85 10.79 11.16
N ASP A 113 26.01 11.06 12.16
CA ASP A 113 26.47 11.46 13.48
C ASP A 113 27.33 10.33 14.10
N PRO A 114 28.50 10.66 14.69
CA PRO A 114 29.45 9.67 15.20
C PRO A 114 28.97 8.94 16.46
N HIS A 115 27.92 9.43 17.12
CA HIS A 115 27.35 8.86 18.33
C HIS A 115 25.92 8.35 18.13
N VAL A 116 25.35 8.52 16.94
CA VAL A 116 24.04 7.95 16.58
C VAL A 116 24.22 6.66 15.77
N PRO A 117 23.64 5.53 16.23
CA PRO A 117 23.70 4.29 15.47
C PRO A 117 22.80 4.37 14.23
N LEU A 118 23.34 3.83 13.13
CA LEU A 118 22.64 3.61 11.86
C LEU A 118 22.36 2.12 11.73
N ILE A 119 21.12 1.72 11.94
CA ILE A 119 20.76 0.33 12.15
C ILE A 119 19.95 -0.21 10.99
N VAL A 120 20.40 -1.34 10.46
CA VAL A 120 19.56 -2.31 9.76
C VAL A 120 19.33 -3.46 10.73
N PRO A 121 18.10 -3.66 11.25
CA PRO A 121 17.87 -4.62 12.33
C PRO A 121 18.23 -6.06 12.00
N LEU A 122 18.29 -6.40 10.72
CA LEU A 122 18.67 -7.72 10.24
C LEU A 122 20.19 -7.91 10.11
N VAL A 123 21.01 -6.89 10.44
CA VAL A 123 22.46 -6.87 10.26
C VAL A 123 23.19 -6.48 11.55
N ASN A 124 22.99 -5.26 12.04
CA ASN A 124 23.83 -4.66 13.09
C ASN A 124 23.08 -4.15 14.36
N PRO A 125 22.16 -4.92 15.00
CA PRO A 125 21.60 -4.52 16.30
C PRO A 125 22.65 -4.27 17.38
N SER A 126 23.81 -4.92 17.30
CA SER A 126 24.97 -4.72 18.19
C SER A 126 25.43 -3.26 18.30
N HIS A 127 25.13 -2.42 17.30
CA HIS A 127 25.44 -0.99 17.32
C HIS A 127 24.65 -0.19 18.35
N LEU A 128 23.57 -0.75 18.90
CA LEU A 128 22.83 -0.17 20.03
C LEU A 128 23.68 -0.01 21.29
N SER A 129 24.82 -0.70 21.39
CA SER A 129 25.76 -0.56 22.52
C SER A 129 26.26 0.88 22.73
N ILE A 130 26.32 1.71 21.67
CA ILE A 130 26.77 3.12 21.75
C ILE A 130 25.72 4.07 22.36
N VAL A 131 24.45 3.63 22.50
CA VAL A 131 23.36 4.50 22.96
C VAL A 131 23.66 5.11 24.33
N ARG A 132 24.28 4.35 25.24
CA ARG A 132 24.63 4.89 26.56
C ARG A 132 25.67 6.00 26.47
N GLN A 133 26.64 5.88 25.56
CA GLN A 133 27.61 6.94 25.32
C GLN A 133 26.92 8.18 24.73
N GLN A 134 26.03 8.01 23.76
CA GLN A 134 25.26 9.12 23.18
C GLN A 134 24.51 9.93 24.25
N GLN A 135 23.88 9.24 25.21
CA GLN A 135 23.19 9.89 26.33
C GLN A 135 24.13 10.69 27.24
N LEU A 136 25.31 10.12 27.54
CA LEU A 136 26.30 10.74 28.44
C LEU A 136 27.01 11.93 27.80
N LEU A 137 27.20 11.91 26.48
CA LEU A 137 27.81 13.00 25.71
C LEU A 137 26.85 14.15 25.41
N HIS A 138 25.56 13.98 25.68
CA HIS A 138 24.60 15.07 25.56
C HIS A 138 24.83 16.13 26.65
N GLU A 139 24.53 17.40 26.36
CA GLU A 139 24.61 18.50 27.33
C GLU A 139 23.21 19.10 27.56
N PRO A 140 22.61 18.94 28.76
CA PRO A 140 23.05 18.11 29.88
C PRO A 140 22.91 16.60 29.60
N PRO A 141 23.62 15.72 30.33
CA PRO A 141 23.53 14.27 30.12
C PRO A 141 22.11 13.72 30.29
N LEU A 142 21.70 12.85 29.37
CA LEU A 142 20.35 12.27 29.35
C LEU A 142 20.28 10.95 30.13
N GLN A 143 19.12 10.66 30.72
CA GLN A 143 18.88 9.41 31.43
C GLN A 143 18.19 8.36 30.55
N LYS A 144 17.31 8.80 29.64
CA LYS A 144 16.45 7.96 28.81
C LYS A 144 16.52 8.34 27.34
N GLY A 145 16.50 9.62 26.99
CA GLY A 145 16.39 10.09 25.61
C GLY A 145 17.56 9.69 24.73
N PHE A 146 17.30 9.18 23.53
CA PHE A 146 18.32 8.87 22.52
C PHE A 146 17.71 8.86 21.13
N ILE A 147 18.57 8.96 20.10
CA ILE A 147 18.21 8.81 18.69
C ILE A 147 18.87 7.55 18.13
N VAL A 148 18.09 6.76 17.40
CA VAL A 148 18.55 5.69 16.50
C VAL A 148 18.04 6.01 15.11
N THR A 149 18.87 5.84 14.09
CA THR A 149 18.46 6.02 12.70
C THR A 149 18.32 4.70 11.97
N ASN A 150 17.27 4.56 11.19
CA ASN A 150 17.13 3.48 10.21
C ASN A 150 17.85 3.87 8.91
N ALA A 151 18.41 2.86 8.23
CA ALA A 151 19.13 3.08 6.98
C ALA A 151 18.20 3.45 5.81
N ASN A 152 18.81 3.90 4.71
CA ASN A 152 18.09 4.04 3.44
C ASN A 152 17.49 2.69 3.01
N CYS A 153 16.30 2.72 2.40
CA CYS A 153 15.67 1.53 1.83
C CYS A 153 16.51 0.87 0.73
N SER A 154 17.25 1.64 -0.08
CA SER A 154 18.20 1.10 -1.06
C SER A 154 19.43 0.48 -0.40
N THR A 155 19.98 1.11 0.64
CA THR A 155 21.09 0.55 1.43
C THR A 155 20.71 -0.76 2.11
N THR A 156 19.59 -0.75 2.84
CA THR A 156 19.10 -1.90 3.60
C THR A 156 19.02 -3.17 2.75
N ALA A 157 18.62 -3.00 1.49
CA ALA A 157 18.38 -4.11 0.61
C ALA A 157 19.64 -4.93 0.28
N HIS A 158 20.80 -4.29 0.10
CA HIS A 158 22.03 -5.02 -0.23
C HIS A 158 22.91 -5.31 0.98
N VAL A 159 22.86 -4.52 2.07
CA VAL A 159 23.68 -4.79 3.26
C VAL A 159 23.29 -6.09 3.99
N ILE A 160 22.02 -6.51 3.91
CA ILE A 160 21.56 -7.78 4.51
C ILE A 160 22.28 -9.00 3.90
N PRO A 161 22.24 -9.21 2.57
CA PRO A 161 23.01 -10.29 1.96
C PRO A 161 24.52 -10.09 2.12
N LEU A 162 25.05 -8.86 2.08
CA LEU A 162 26.49 -8.64 2.30
C LEU A 162 26.94 -9.08 3.70
N ALA A 163 26.15 -8.79 4.74
CA ALA A 163 26.44 -9.24 6.10
C ALA A 163 26.50 -10.76 6.21
N ALA A 164 25.56 -11.46 5.56
CA ALA A 164 25.56 -12.92 5.49
C ALA A 164 26.82 -13.45 4.78
N LEU A 165 27.25 -12.80 3.70
CA LEU A 165 28.44 -13.18 2.97
C LEU A 165 29.73 -12.89 3.76
N GLU A 166 29.84 -11.76 4.44
CA GLU A 166 31.01 -11.45 5.28
C GLU A 166 31.12 -12.40 6.47
N GLN A 167 29.99 -12.75 7.08
CA GLN A 167 29.95 -13.74 8.16
C GLN A 167 30.42 -15.13 7.69
N ALA A 168 30.07 -15.54 6.47
CA ALA A 168 30.39 -16.87 5.95
C ALA A 168 31.78 -16.96 5.30
N PHE A 169 32.22 -15.91 4.60
CA PHE A 169 33.38 -15.96 3.71
C PHE A 169 34.45 -14.89 4.01
N GLY A 170 34.25 -14.08 5.05
CA GLY A 170 35.13 -12.99 5.40
C GLY A 170 34.96 -11.76 4.49
N PRO A 171 35.89 -10.80 4.58
CA PRO A 171 35.66 -9.44 4.09
C PRO A 171 35.53 -9.35 2.56
N ILE A 172 34.73 -8.37 2.13
CA ILE A 172 34.54 -8.02 0.74
C ILE A 172 35.51 -6.87 0.37
N ASP A 173 36.26 -7.02 -0.73
CA ASP A 173 37.22 -6.01 -1.24
C ASP A 173 36.51 -4.95 -2.10
N THR A 174 35.57 -5.37 -2.95
CA THR A 174 34.90 -4.46 -3.89
C THR A 174 33.44 -4.82 -4.10
N LEU A 175 32.61 -3.79 -4.16
CA LEU A 175 31.17 -3.83 -4.35
C LEU A 175 30.77 -2.86 -5.47
N MET A 176 30.03 -3.35 -6.47
CA MET A 176 29.35 -2.50 -7.45
C MET A 176 27.85 -2.68 -7.29
N VAL A 177 27.10 -1.59 -7.19
CA VAL A 177 25.66 -1.59 -6.92
C VAL A 177 24.93 -0.82 -8.01
N THR A 178 23.96 -1.44 -8.68
CA THR A 178 23.05 -0.77 -9.60
C THR A 178 21.62 -0.94 -9.11
N THR A 179 20.91 0.16 -8.84
CA THR A 179 19.56 0.11 -8.31
C THR A 179 18.51 0.43 -9.38
N MET A 180 17.36 -0.25 -9.28
CA MET A 180 16.11 0.06 -9.97
C MET A 180 15.05 0.28 -8.87
N GLN A 181 14.90 1.54 -8.48
CA GLN A 181 14.08 1.94 -7.34
C GLN A 181 12.66 2.29 -7.77
N ALA A 182 11.69 1.78 -7.04
CA ALA A 182 10.28 2.16 -7.13
C ALA A 182 10.05 3.66 -6.83
N ILE A 183 8.96 4.19 -7.38
CA ILE A 183 8.53 5.59 -7.22
C ILE A 183 8.10 5.94 -5.79
N SER A 184 7.60 4.96 -5.02
CA SER A 184 7.23 5.17 -3.60
C SER A 184 8.40 5.65 -2.72
N GLY A 185 9.64 5.36 -3.10
CA GLY A 185 10.82 5.84 -2.38
C GLY A 185 11.01 7.37 -2.44
N ALA A 186 10.33 8.08 -3.33
CA ALA A 186 10.37 9.54 -3.41
C ALA A 186 9.35 10.25 -2.50
N GLY A 187 8.55 9.50 -1.74
CA GLY A 187 7.49 10.07 -0.91
C GLY A 187 6.28 10.54 -1.72
N TYR A 188 5.55 11.54 -1.21
CA TYR A 188 4.43 12.18 -1.90
C TYR A 188 4.58 13.71 -1.78
N PRO A 189 4.47 14.50 -2.87
CA PRO A 189 3.89 14.17 -4.19
C PRO A 189 4.72 13.22 -5.06
N GLY A 190 5.97 12.94 -4.67
CA GLY A 190 6.79 11.87 -5.26
C GLY A 190 7.32 12.23 -6.65
N VAL A 191 7.49 11.22 -7.50
CA VAL A 191 7.98 11.39 -8.88
C VAL A 191 6.80 11.75 -9.79
N PRO A 192 6.83 12.87 -10.53
CA PRO A 192 5.81 13.21 -11.52
C PRO A 192 5.63 12.09 -12.54
N SER A 193 4.38 11.85 -12.98
CA SER A 193 4.08 10.78 -13.93
C SER A 193 4.79 10.96 -15.27
N LEU A 194 4.90 12.20 -15.76
CA LEU A 194 5.61 12.52 -17.02
C LEU A 194 7.10 12.20 -16.97
N ASP A 195 7.71 12.19 -15.78
CA ASP A 195 9.14 11.90 -15.65
C ASP A 195 9.42 10.39 -15.72
N ILE A 196 8.44 9.53 -15.40
CA ILE A 196 8.66 8.10 -15.16
C ILE A 196 7.85 7.14 -16.03
N MET A 197 6.67 7.55 -16.52
CA MET A 197 5.87 6.71 -17.40
C MET A 197 6.60 6.49 -18.73
N ASP A 198 6.71 5.24 -19.15
CA ASP A 198 7.50 4.83 -20.34
C ASP A 198 8.97 5.31 -20.31
N ASN A 199 9.52 5.51 -19.10
CA ASN A 199 10.86 6.07 -18.93
C ASN A 199 11.63 5.43 -17.77
N VAL A 200 12.93 5.68 -17.73
CA VAL A 200 13.81 5.39 -16.59
C VAL A 200 14.57 6.66 -16.27
N VAL A 201 14.58 7.09 -15.00
CA VAL A 201 15.37 8.26 -14.58
C VAL A 201 16.70 7.76 -13.99
N PRO A 202 17.85 7.99 -14.65
CA PRO A 202 19.13 7.40 -14.25
C PRO A 202 19.85 8.20 -13.15
N PHE A 203 19.10 8.98 -12.36
CA PHE A 203 19.66 9.84 -11.33
C PHE A 203 18.69 10.00 -10.17
N ILE A 204 19.19 9.79 -8.94
CA ILE A 204 18.48 10.09 -7.71
C ILE A 204 19.43 10.89 -6.81
N SER A 205 19.07 12.15 -6.55
CA SER A 205 19.93 13.09 -5.83
C SER A 205 20.39 12.56 -4.46
N GLY A 206 21.71 12.46 -4.30
CA GLY A 206 22.38 12.03 -3.07
C GLY A 206 22.18 10.56 -2.70
N GLU A 207 21.60 9.73 -3.56
CA GLU A 207 21.33 8.33 -3.26
C GLU A 207 22.59 7.46 -3.33
N GLU A 208 23.44 7.68 -4.34
CA GLU A 208 24.70 6.95 -4.54
C GLU A 208 25.66 7.17 -3.37
N GLU A 209 25.86 8.43 -2.98
CA GLU A 209 26.72 8.80 -1.84
C GLU A 209 26.22 8.20 -0.51
N LYS A 210 24.89 8.08 -0.35
CA LYS A 210 24.31 7.39 0.81
C LYS A 210 24.61 5.90 0.78
N ILE A 211 24.45 5.22 -0.36
CA ILE A 211 24.76 3.80 -0.48
C ILE A 211 26.22 3.53 -0.14
N GLU A 212 27.15 4.31 -0.69
CA GLU A 212 28.58 4.13 -0.46
C GLU A 212 28.97 4.38 1.00
N TRP A 213 28.40 5.40 1.64
CA TRP A 213 28.76 5.76 3.00
C TRP A 213 28.05 4.90 4.05
N GLU A 214 26.73 4.71 3.93
CA GLU A 214 25.92 3.98 4.91
C GLU A 214 26.33 2.50 4.98
N THR A 215 26.67 1.88 3.85
CA THR A 215 27.12 0.48 3.80
C THR A 215 28.33 0.23 4.70
N ARG A 216 29.31 1.14 4.68
CA ARG A 216 30.51 1.06 5.53
C ARG A 216 30.19 1.19 7.01
N LYS A 217 29.29 2.11 7.37
CA LYS A 217 28.85 2.24 8.77
C LYS A 217 28.06 1.03 9.23
N ILE A 218 27.18 0.47 8.41
CA ILE A 218 26.30 -0.64 8.80
C ILE A 218 27.08 -1.96 8.95
N LEU A 219 27.97 -2.27 8.00
CA LEU A 219 28.79 -3.49 8.05
C LEU A 219 29.99 -3.35 9.00
N GLY A 220 30.39 -2.12 9.33
CA GLY A 220 31.48 -1.84 10.26
C GLY A 220 31.17 -2.22 11.71
N GLY A 221 32.20 -2.21 12.53
CA GLY A 221 32.14 -2.42 13.97
C GLY A 221 32.16 -1.13 14.79
N ILE A 222 32.19 -1.31 16.11
CA ILE A 222 32.47 -0.26 17.08
C ILE A 222 33.83 -0.55 17.71
N VAL A 223 34.68 0.47 17.80
CA VAL A 223 36.04 0.37 18.36
C VAL A 223 36.26 1.47 19.40
N ASP A 224 37.15 1.21 20.36
CA ASP A 224 37.54 2.18 21.39
C ASP A 224 38.55 3.20 20.82
N VAL A 225 38.37 4.48 21.15
CA VAL A 225 39.16 5.64 20.71
C VAL A 225 40.15 6.00 21.80
N GLU A 226 41.29 5.32 21.82
CA GLU A 226 42.38 5.46 22.81
C GLU A 226 41.95 5.28 24.30
N PRO A 227 42.74 4.57 25.14
CA PRO A 227 42.33 4.28 26.53
C PRO A 227 42.10 5.52 27.42
N GLU A 228 42.61 6.68 27.02
CA GLU A 228 42.68 7.89 27.85
C GLU A 228 41.43 8.78 27.72
N GLN A 229 40.65 8.65 26.64
CA GLN A 229 39.40 9.41 26.46
C GLN A 229 38.24 8.59 27.02
N LEU A 230 37.71 9.02 28.17
CA LEU A 230 36.64 8.30 28.86
C LEU A 230 35.29 9.02 28.73
N VAL A 231 34.23 8.24 28.56
CA VAL A 231 32.83 8.69 28.72
C VAL A 231 32.22 7.92 29.90
N GLY A 232 32.07 8.62 31.02
CA GLY A 232 31.73 7.98 32.29
C GLY A 232 32.88 7.08 32.78
N SER A 233 32.68 5.76 32.76
CA SER A 233 33.66 4.77 33.23
C SER A 233 34.20 3.86 32.12
N LYS A 234 33.93 4.17 30.85
CA LYS A 234 34.35 3.38 29.68
C LYS A 234 35.14 4.25 28.70
N PRO A 235 36.03 3.66 27.89
CA PRO A 235 36.65 4.35 26.76
C PRO A 235 35.59 4.91 25.81
N LEU A 236 35.88 6.06 25.21
CA LEU A 236 35.10 6.63 24.12
C LEU A 236 35.10 5.64 22.97
N GLN A 237 33.95 5.37 22.38
CA GLN A 237 33.80 4.46 21.26
C GLN A 237 33.42 5.22 19.99
N GLN A 238 33.85 4.69 18.84
CA GLN A 238 33.46 5.19 17.52
C GLN A 238 33.10 4.05 16.58
N PHE A 239 32.33 4.36 15.54
CA PHE A 239 32.14 3.45 14.42
C PHE A 239 33.42 3.37 13.58
N ASP A 240 33.91 2.17 13.31
CA ASP A 240 35.15 1.99 12.54
C ASP A 240 34.96 2.25 11.04
N LEU A 241 33.70 2.33 10.58
CA LEU A 241 33.33 2.49 9.16
C LEU A 241 33.99 1.43 8.25
N HIS A 242 34.12 0.21 8.76
CA HIS A 242 34.75 -0.92 8.07
C HIS A 242 36.22 -0.64 7.69
N ALA A 243 36.91 0.20 8.47
CA ALA A 243 38.30 0.61 8.21
C ALA A 243 39.31 -0.53 8.36
N SER A 244 39.01 -1.54 9.19
CA SER A 244 39.85 -2.72 9.37
C SER A 244 39.92 -3.60 8.11
N THR A 245 38.88 -3.58 7.27
CA THR A 245 38.76 -4.36 6.04
C THR A 245 38.22 -3.54 4.87
N PRO A 246 38.93 -2.51 4.40
CA PRO A 246 38.36 -1.44 3.57
C PRO A 246 37.52 -1.91 2.36
N LEU A 247 36.22 -1.60 2.39
CA LEU A 247 35.27 -1.91 1.33
C LEU A 247 35.18 -0.78 0.28
N LYS A 248 35.57 -1.08 -0.97
CA LYS A 248 35.40 -0.17 -2.12
C LYS A 248 33.99 -0.34 -2.70
N ILE A 249 33.25 0.75 -2.80
CA ILE A 249 31.86 0.74 -3.25
C ILE A 249 31.71 1.73 -4.38
N SER A 250 31.00 1.33 -5.43
CA SER A 250 30.52 2.21 -6.49
C SER A 250 29.04 1.94 -6.70
N ALA A 251 28.22 3.00 -6.69
CA ALA A 251 26.77 2.89 -6.85
C ALA A 251 26.28 3.66 -8.09
N ALA A 252 25.26 3.12 -8.76
CA ALA A 252 24.49 3.79 -9.80
C ALA A 252 23.00 3.65 -9.49
N CYS A 253 22.29 4.76 -9.28
CA CYS A 253 20.92 4.73 -8.76
C CYS A 253 19.87 5.21 -9.77
N ASN A 254 18.93 4.34 -10.12
CA ASN A 254 17.92 4.60 -11.15
C ASN A 254 16.50 4.52 -10.57
N ARG A 255 15.59 5.34 -11.09
CA ARG A 255 14.15 5.24 -10.83
C ARG A 255 13.46 4.53 -11.99
N VAL A 256 12.57 3.59 -11.67
CA VAL A 256 11.77 2.83 -12.63
C VAL A 256 10.27 2.95 -12.33
N PRO A 257 9.36 2.73 -13.31
CA PRO A 257 7.91 2.82 -13.15
C PRO A 257 7.32 1.61 -12.38
N VAL A 258 7.87 1.34 -11.19
CA VAL A 258 7.40 0.33 -10.24
C VAL A 258 6.84 1.04 -9.02
N THR A 259 5.65 0.64 -8.57
CA THR A 259 4.96 1.30 -7.44
C THR A 259 5.66 1.10 -6.11
N VAL A 260 5.98 -0.15 -5.77
CA VAL A 260 6.63 -0.55 -4.51
C VAL A 260 7.56 -1.73 -4.77
N GLY A 261 8.74 -1.68 -4.15
CA GLY A 261 9.79 -2.69 -4.26
C GLY A 261 11.01 -2.16 -5.01
N HIS A 262 12.18 -2.21 -4.39
CA HIS A 262 13.44 -1.88 -5.06
C HIS A 262 14.09 -3.16 -5.54
N MET A 263 14.59 -3.15 -6.77
CA MET A 263 15.49 -4.18 -7.27
C MET A 263 16.92 -3.64 -7.27
N ILE A 264 17.86 -4.43 -6.78
CA ILE A 264 19.27 -4.04 -6.72
C ILE A 264 20.09 -5.16 -7.32
N ASN A 265 20.93 -4.82 -8.30
CA ASN A 265 21.95 -5.70 -8.84
C ASN A 265 23.29 -5.36 -8.17
N VAL A 266 23.97 -6.38 -7.64
CA VAL A 266 25.19 -6.21 -6.86
C VAL A 266 26.28 -7.14 -7.37
N SER A 267 27.45 -6.60 -7.71
CA SER A 267 28.63 -7.42 -8.04
C SER A 267 29.62 -7.37 -6.88
N VAL A 268 30.07 -8.53 -6.42
CA VAL A 268 30.90 -8.68 -5.22
C VAL A 268 32.25 -9.31 -5.57
N LYS A 269 33.32 -8.72 -5.05
CA LYS A 269 34.67 -9.30 -5.07
C LYS A 269 35.14 -9.55 -3.64
N PHE A 270 35.29 -10.82 -3.28
CA PHE A 270 35.83 -11.23 -1.98
C PHE A 270 37.32 -10.93 -1.87
N ALA A 271 37.77 -10.55 -0.67
CA ALA A 271 39.18 -10.38 -0.37
C ALA A 271 39.90 -11.74 -0.32
N GLN A 272 39.25 -12.76 0.25
CA GLN A 272 39.79 -14.12 0.33
C GLN A 272 39.75 -14.82 -1.04
N ARG A 273 40.78 -15.63 -1.31
CA ARG A 273 40.93 -16.42 -2.54
C ARG A 273 41.20 -17.90 -2.22
N PRO A 274 40.59 -18.85 -2.94
CA PRO A 274 39.62 -18.66 -4.03
C PRO A 274 38.26 -18.13 -3.53
N PRO A 275 37.46 -17.44 -4.39
CA PRO A 275 36.12 -17.00 -3.99
C PRO A 275 35.18 -18.20 -3.79
N PRO A 276 34.11 -18.06 -2.98
CA PRO A 276 33.11 -19.10 -2.81
C PRO A 276 32.37 -19.39 -4.12
N SER A 277 31.91 -20.63 -4.28
CA SER A 277 31.08 -21.03 -5.41
C SER A 277 29.68 -20.42 -5.31
N PRO A 278 28.94 -20.27 -6.43
CA PRO A 278 27.54 -19.80 -6.39
C PRO A 278 26.63 -20.64 -5.49
N GLN A 279 26.91 -21.93 -5.36
CA GLN A 279 26.18 -22.83 -4.47
C GLN A 279 26.47 -22.50 -3.00
N GLN A 280 27.75 -22.36 -2.62
CA GLN A 280 28.13 -21.97 -1.26
C GLN A 280 27.53 -20.63 -0.86
N VAL A 281 27.55 -19.65 -1.77
CA VAL A 281 26.89 -18.34 -1.59
C VAL A 281 25.39 -18.51 -1.29
N SER A 282 24.70 -19.34 -2.08
CA SER A 282 23.26 -19.55 -1.92
C SER A 282 22.92 -20.25 -0.61
N GLU A 283 23.73 -21.23 -0.20
CA GLU A 283 23.60 -21.93 1.09
C GLU A 283 23.81 -20.96 2.26
N ALA A 284 24.89 -20.17 2.24
CA ALA A 284 25.17 -19.16 3.27
C ALA A 284 24.03 -18.13 3.42
N LEU A 285 23.43 -17.69 2.30
CA LEU A 285 22.29 -16.78 2.33
C LEU A 285 21.03 -17.44 2.91
N ARG A 286 20.74 -18.71 2.57
CA ARG A 286 19.61 -19.46 3.14
C ARG A 286 19.77 -19.70 4.64
N ASP A 287 21.00 -19.94 5.09
CA ASP A 287 21.32 -20.27 6.47
C ASP A 287 21.47 -19.04 7.37
N TYR A 288 21.57 -17.85 6.79
CA TYR A 288 21.68 -16.62 7.56
C TYR A 288 20.49 -16.44 8.51
N ARG A 289 20.80 -16.18 9.79
CA ARG A 289 19.82 -15.88 10.84
C ARG A 289 20.24 -14.57 11.49
N SER A 290 19.41 -13.55 11.32
CA SER A 290 19.65 -12.24 11.95
C SER A 290 19.49 -12.31 13.47
N GLU A 291 20.23 -11.46 14.20
CA GLU A 291 20.09 -11.33 15.66
C GLU A 291 18.65 -10.96 16.06
N ALA A 292 17.98 -10.12 15.28
CA ALA A 292 16.57 -9.79 15.49
C ALA A 292 15.65 -11.03 15.50
N LEU A 293 15.89 -11.98 14.59
CA LEU A 293 15.16 -13.25 14.57
C LEU A 293 15.52 -14.11 15.78
N LEU A 294 16.80 -14.22 16.13
CA LEU A 294 17.28 -15.00 17.29
C LEU A 294 16.72 -14.48 18.62
N LEU A 295 16.54 -13.16 18.74
CA LEU A 295 15.91 -12.51 19.91
C LEU A 295 14.37 -12.65 19.92
N GLY A 296 13.79 -13.24 18.87
CA GLY A 296 12.36 -13.48 18.73
C GLY A 296 11.55 -12.20 18.57
N CYS A 297 12.08 -11.18 17.90
CA CYS A 297 11.33 -9.94 17.63
C CYS A 297 10.05 -10.27 16.82
N PRO A 298 8.89 -9.72 17.18
CA PRO A 298 7.60 -10.11 16.58
C PRO A 298 7.50 -9.77 15.08
N SER A 299 8.25 -8.76 14.63
CA SER A 299 8.27 -8.33 13.22
C SER A 299 9.47 -8.85 12.45
N ALA A 300 10.32 -9.70 13.05
CA ALA A 300 11.43 -10.32 12.33
C ALA A 300 10.90 -11.41 11.37
N PRO A 301 11.44 -11.51 10.15
CA PRO A 301 11.06 -12.57 9.22
C PRO A 301 11.57 -13.93 9.73
N LEU A 302 10.81 -15.00 9.48
CA LEU A 302 11.23 -16.38 9.74
C LEU A 302 12.47 -16.75 8.92
N GLN A 303 12.49 -16.28 7.67
CA GLN A 303 13.64 -16.41 6.78
C GLN A 303 14.12 -15.01 6.40
N THR A 304 15.31 -14.65 6.90
CA THR A 304 15.90 -13.31 6.67
C THR A 304 16.16 -13.06 5.19
N ILE A 305 16.67 -14.07 4.48
CA ILE A 305 16.93 -14.03 3.04
C ILE A 305 16.27 -15.23 2.36
N THR A 306 15.28 -14.96 1.52
CA THR A 306 14.60 -15.96 0.68
C THR A 306 15.35 -16.08 -0.65
N VAL A 307 15.95 -17.23 -0.90
CA VAL A 307 16.69 -17.52 -2.14
C VAL A 307 15.75 -18.22 -3.13
N HIS A 308 15.58 -17.61 -4.29
CA HIS A 308 14.82 -18.10 -5.44
C HIS A 308 15.74 -18.86 -6.39
N ASP A 309 15.30 -20.03 -6.84
CA ASP A 309 16.04 -20.88 -7.79
C ASP A 309 15.60 -20.62 -9.24
N GLU A 310 14.44 -20.00 -9.42
CA GLU A 310 13.86 -19.67 -10.70
C GLU A 310 14.66 -18.56 -11.40
N PRO A 311 14.95 -18.68 -12.71
CA PRO A 311 15.84 -17.76 -13.44
C PRO A 311 15.27 -16.34 -13.60
N ASP A 312 13.96 -16.15 -13.44
CA ASP A 312 13.24 -14.89 -13.65
C ASP A 312 12.76 -14.26 -12.33
N ARG A 313 13.31 -14.69 -11.19
CA ARG A 313 12.96 -14.21 -9.85
C ARG A 313 14.19 -13.65 -9.15
N PRO A 314 14.03 -12.67 -8.23
CA PRO A 314 12.78 -12.09 -7.78
C PRO A 314 12.26 -10.96 -8.68
N GLN A 315 10.94 -10.73 -8.66
CA GLN A 315 10.27 -9.62 -9.34
C GLN A 315 9.54 -8.74 -8.30
N PRO A 316 9.68 -7.40 -8.35
CA PRO A 316 9.11 -6.50 -7.36
C PRO A 316 7.63 -6.71 -7.12
N ARG A 317 6.83 -6.91 -8.17
CA ARG A 317 5.38 -7.10 -8.04
C ARG A 317 5.00 -8.42 -7.36
N MET A 318 5.73 -9.50 -7.64
CA MET A 318 5.41 -10.85 -7.17
C MET A 318 5.94 -11.10 -5.75
N ASP A 319 7.15 -10.63 -5.48
CA ASP A 319 7.91 -11.01 -4.29
C ASP A 319 7.80 -10.01 -3.14
N ARG A 320 7.27 -8.81 -3.41
CA ARG A 320 7.26 -7.73 -2.41
C ARG A 320 6.50 -8.00 -1.13
N GLY A 321 5.43 -8.81 -1.24
CA GLY A 321 4.57 -9.14 -0.12
C GLY A 321 5.06 -10.33 0.69
N HIS A 322 6.14 -11.01 0.28
CA HIS A 322 6.63 -12.21 0.96
C HIS A 322 7.02 -11.87 2.40
N GLN A 323 6.51 -12.65 3.36
CA GLN A 323 6.65 -12.38 4.81
C GLN A 323 6.30 -10.93 5.19
N ASN A 324 5.25 -10.36 4.58
CA ASN A 324 4.81 -8.96 4.77
C ASN A 324 5.87 -7.90 4.40
N GLY A 325 6.85 -8.27 3.58
CA GLY A 325 8.00 -7.43 3.25
C GLY A 325 9.09 -7.41 4.33
N ALA A 326 8.98 -8.23 5.39
CA ALA A 326 9.97 -8.22 6.47
C ALA A 326 11.31 -8.90 6.10
N GLY A 327 11.38 -9.62 4.98
CA GLY A 327 12.59 -10.29 4.52
C GLY A 327 13.10 -9.75 3.18
N VAL A 328 14.25 -10.26 2.76
CA VAL A 328 14.88 -9.93 1.49
C VAL A 328 14.77 -11.11 0.53
N ASN A 329 14.45 -10.85 -0.74
CA ASN A 329 14.42 -11.88 -1.78
C ASN A 329 15.69 -11.81 -2.63
N TYR A 330 16.30 -12.96 -2.91
CA TYR A 330 17.56 -13.12 -3.62
C TYR A 330 17.44 -14.11 -4.79
N TRP A 331 18.14 -13.85 -5.90
CA TRP A 331 18.23 -14.79 -7.02
C TRP A 331 19.50 -15.64 -7.02
N ARG A 332 19.36 -16.95 -7.17
CA ARG A 332 20.47 -17.89 -7.32
C ARG A 332 20.99 -17.90 -8.76
N THR A 333 21.95 -17.04 -9.15
CA THR A 333 23.03 -17.42 -10.11
C THR A 333 24.19 -16.41 -10.24
N THR A 334 25.26 -16.87 -10.92
CA THR A 334 26.63 -16.38 -11.11
C THR A 334 26.89 -14.87 -11.10
N GLY A 335 27.71 -14.41 -10.13
CA GLY A 335 28.47 -13.16 -10.18
C GLY A 335 27.69 -11.86 -9.92
N HIS A 336 26.36 -11.92 -9.99
CA HIS A 336 25.47 -10.76 -9.87
C HIS A 336 24.34 -11.08 -8.88
N LEU A 337 24.26 -10.31 -7.81
CA LEU A 337 23.33 -10.48 -6.71
C LEU A 337 22.12 -9.58 -6.94
N PHE A 338 20.98 -10.20 -7.30
CA PHE A 338 19.72 -9.50 -7.50
C PHE A 338 18.87 -9.58 -6.24
N VAL A 339 18.54 -8.42 -5.70
CA VAL A 339 17.88 -8.28 -4.42
C VAL A 339 16.60 -7.47 -4.58
N VAL A 340 15.46 -8.06 -4.21
CA VAL A 340 14.16 -7.35 -4.15
C VAL A 340 13.76 -7.16 -2.70
N VAL A 341 13.60 -5.90 -2.28
CA VAL A 341 13.22 -5.53 -0.91
C VAL A 341 12.08 -4.54 -0.89
N VAL A 342 11.20 -4.75 0.08
CA VAL A 342 10.07 -3.89 0.38
C VAL A 342 10.06 -3.58 1.85
N SER A 343 10.01 -2.30 2.16
CA SER A 343 9.58 -1.72 3.43
C SER A 343 10.55 -1.59 4.60
N MET A 344 10.25 -0.50 5.31
CA MET A 344 10.67 -0.11 6.65
C MET A 344 10.45 -1.20 7.67
N TYR A 345 11.43 -1.31 8.56
CA TYR A 345 11.44 -2.21 9.71
C TYR A 345 11.02 -1.45 10.97
N LEU A 346 10.08 -2.04 11.70
CA LEU A 346 9.77 -1.73 13.09
C LEU A 346 10.25 -2.93 13.91
N VAL A 347 11.57 -3.11 14.01
CA VAL A 347 12.11 -4.16 14.88
C VAL A 347 12.34 -3.56 16.25
N THR A 348 11.49 -3.94 17.19
CA THR A 348 11.82 -3.83 18.59
C THR A 348 11.84 -5.21 19.21
N VAL A 349 12.81 -5.42 20.08
CA VAL A 349 13.17 -6.72 20.62
C VAL A 349 12.06 -7.26 21.52
N LYS A 350 11.60 -8.51 21.28
CA LYS A 350 11.44 -9.61 22.28
C LYS A 350 10.43 -10.74 21.91
N MET A 351 10.86 -11.99 22.16
CA MET A 351 10.18 -13.31 22.32
C MET A 351 8.75 -13.60 21.75
N SER A 352 8.75 -14.34 20.63
CA SER A 352 7.91 -15.51 20.18
C SER A 352 6.36 -15.53 20.24
N SER A 353 5.72 -15.88 19.10
CA SER A 353 4.70 -16.96 18.99
C SER A 353 4.34 -17.35 17.53
N ASP A 354 4.21 -18.66 17.24
CA ASP A 354 4.23 -19.39 15.95
C ASP A 354 2.85 -19.81 15.37
N SER A 355 1.74 -19.14 15.71
CA SER A 355 0.38 -19.62 15.40
C SER A 355 -0.19 -19.20 14.03
N ALA A 356 0.17 -18.02 13.53
CA ALA A 356 -0.46 -17.43 12.33
C ALA A 356 -0.09 -18.15 11.02
N LEU A 357 1.11 -18.74 10.93
CA LEU A 357 1.61 -19.36 9.70
C LEU A 357 0.86 -20.67 9.35
N LYS A 358 0.41 -21.41 10.36
CA LYS A 358 -0.30 -22.69 10.18
C LYS A 358 -1.69 -22.49 9.56
N ALA A 359 -2.36 -21.39 9.89
CA ALA A 359 -3.68 -21.06 9.35
C ALA A 359 -3.64 -20.72 7.86
N ALA A 360 -2.66 -19.90 7.43
CA ALA A 360 -2.52 -19.49 6.03
C ALA A 360 -2.16 -20.66 5.09
N VAL A 361 -1.37 -21.62 5.56
CA VAL A 361 -1.05 -22.85 4.81
C VAL A 361 -2.30 -23.73 4.67
N PHE A 362 -3.07 -23.90 5.75
CA PHE A 362 -4.29 -24.68 5.74
C PHE A 362 -5.36 -24.08 4.81
N GLN A 363 -5.52 -22.75 4.79
CA GLN A 363 -6.43 -22.04 3.87
C GLN A 363 -6.15 -22.36 2.40
N ARG A 364 -4.87 -22.50 2.00
CA ARG A 364 -4.51 -22.79 0.61
C ARG A 364 -4.69 -24.25 0.23
N LEU A 365 -4.41 -25.18 1.16
CA LEU A 365 -4.51 -26.62 0.91
C LEU A 365 -5.95 -27.12 0.94
N HIS A 366 -6.78 -26.57 1.83
CA HIS A 366 -8.16 -27.00 2.04
C HIS A 366 -9.11 -25.80 2.13
N PRO A 367 -9.29 -25.02 1.05
CA PRO A 367 -10.07 -23.78 1.07
C PRO A 367 -11.54 -23.99 1.45
N HIS A 368 -12.15 -25.10 1.00
CA HIS A 368 -13.53 -25.45 1.35
C HIS A 368 -13.70 -25.71 2.85
N THR A 369 -12.91 -26.64 3.40
CA THR A 369 -12.92 -26.97 4.83
C THR A 369 -12.53 -25.76 5.70
N TYR A 370 -11.68 -24.88 5.17
CA TYR A 370 -11.34 -23.63 5.85
C TYR A 370 -12.57 -22.73 5.98
N LEU A 371 -13.27 -22.44 4.88
CA LEU A 371 -14.48 -21.61 4.92
C LEU A 371 -15.59 -22.25 5.76
N GLU A 372 -15.81 -23.55 5.62
CA GLU A 372 -16.79 -24.33 6.40
C GLU A 372 -16.59 -24.16 7.92
N ARG A 373 -15.34 -24.22 8.40
CA ARG A 373 -15.02 -24.01 9.83
C ARG A 373 -15.37 -22.61 10.32
N PHE A 374 -15.13 -21.59 9.51
CA PHE A 374 -15.48 -20.21 9.87
C PHE A 374 -16.99 -19.99 9.90
N VAL A 375 -17.68 -20.51 8.87
CA VAL A 375 -19.14 -20.45 8.76
C VAL A 375 -19.81 -21.16 9.95
N ALA A 376 -19.29 -22.32 10.38
CA ALA A 376 -19.78 -23.06 11.54
C ALA A 376 -19.71 -22.22 12.84
N GLU A 377 -18.65 -21.43 13.00
CA GLU A 377 -18.44 -20.54 14.15
C GLU A 377 -19.12 -19.17 14.01
N LYS A 378 -19.91 -18.94 12.94
CA LYS A 378 -20.60 -17.67 12.64
C LYS A 378 -19.67 -16.47 12.40
N TYR A 379 -18.44 -16.72 11.94
CA TYR A 379 -17.50 -15.70 11.49
C TYR A 379 -17.11 -15.92 10.04
N ARG A 380 -16.59 -14.86 9.40
CA ARG A 380 -16.02 -14.92 8.05
C ARG A 380 -14.49 -14.89 8.14
N PRO A 381 -13.76 -15.44 7.16
CA PRO A 381 -12.28 -15.48 7.18
C PRO A 381 -11.58 -14.12 7.29
N ASP A 382 -12.26 -13.03 6.91
CA ASP A 382 -11.79 -11.65 7.00
C ASP A 382 -12.06 -11.00 8.37
N GLY A 383 -12.64 -11.75 9.31
CA GLY A 383 -12.97 -11.29 10.67
C GLY A 383 -14.36 -10.66 10.80
N ARG A 384 -15.16 -10.60 9.73
CA ARG A 384 -16.56 -10.15 9.81
C ARG A 384 -17.45 -11.16 10.52
N GLN A 385 -18.57 -10.69 11.06
CA GLN A 385 -19.66 -11.57 11.46
C GLN A 385 -20.34 -12.16 10.21
N PHE A 386 -20.99 -13.31 10.38
CA PHE A 386 -21.62 -14.09 9.30
C PHE A 386 -22.47 -13.26 8.31
N ASP A 387 -23.38 -12.42 8.81
CA ASP A 387 -24.31 -11.60 8.01
C ASP A 387 -23.81 -10.18 7.70
N ALA A 388 -22.56 -9.84 8.08
CA ALA A 388 -22.06 -8.48 7.98
C ALA A 388 -21.56 -8.14 6.55
N TRP A 389 -21.96 -6.97 6.06
CA TRP A 389 -21.50 -6.40 4.78
C TRP A 389 -20.15 -5.70 4.94
N ARG A 390 -19.35 -5.61 3.87
CA ARG A 390 -18.12 -4.81 3.90
C ARG A 390 -18.42 -3.32 3.98
N ASP A 391 -17.47 -2.56 4.53
CA ASP A 391 -17.55 -1.10 4.55
C ASP A 391 -17.43 -0.51 3.14
N VAL A 392 -18.17 0.57 2.91
CA VAL A 392 -18.19 1.28 1.62
C VAL A 392 -17.73 2.72 1.82
N SER A 393 -16.82 3.17 0.97
CA SER A 393 -16.42 4.57 0.89
C SER A 393 -16.49 5.07 -0.55
N VAL A 394 -17.14 6.22 -0.75
CA VAL A 394 -17.30 6.86 -2.06
C VAL A 394 -16.63 8.23 -2.02
N ASN A 395 -15.78 8.53 -3.00
CA ASN A 395 -15.13 9.83 -3.15
C ASN A 395 -15.34 10.36 -4.57
N VAL A 396 -16.24 11.32 -4.71
CA VAL A 396 -16.58 11.96 -5.99
C VAL A 396 -15.58 13.06 -6.35
N GLY A 397 -15.33 13.26 -7.64
CA GLY A 397 -14.40 14.27 -8.13
C GLY A 397 -12.92 13.88 -7.98
N SER A 398 -12.64 12.58 -7.94
CA SER A 398 -11.28 12.05 -7.77
C SER A 398 -10.36 12.34 -8.96
N ILE A 399 -10.92 12.52 -10.17
CA ILE A 399 -10.19 12.84 -11.40
C ILE A 399 -10.62 14.24 -11.86
N SER A 400 -9.67 15.16 -11.97
CA SER A 400 -9.93 16.57 -12.35
C SER A 400 -10.09 16.80 -13.84
N THR A 401 -9.64 15.85 -14.68
CA THR A 401 -9.68 15.95 -16.16
C THR A 401 -10.94 15.33 -16.76
N ALA A 402 -11.74 14.63 -15.97
CA ALA A 402 -12.99 14.01 -16.41
C ALA A 402 -14.18 14.92 -16.10
N ASP A 403 -15.23 14.87 -16.93
CA ASP A 403 -16.46 15.67 -16.73
C ASP A 403 -17.23 15.24 -15.48
N GLY A 404 -17.09 13.96 -15.10
CA GLY A 404 -17.52 13.38 -13.83
C GLY A 404 -16.55 12.28 -13.41
N SER A 405 -16.40 12.05 -12.11
CA SER A 405 -15.55 10.96 -11.61
C SER A 405 -15.92 10.54 -10.20
N ALA A 406 -15.63 9.28 -9.87
CA ALA A 406 -15.77 8.73 -8.53
C ALA A 406 -14.74 7.63 -8.28
N LEU A 407 -14.23 7.57 -7.05
CA LEU A 407 -13.46 6.45 -6.50
C LEU A 407 -14.33 5.76 -5.47
N VAL A 408 -14.63 4.48 -5.68
CA VAL A 408 -15.41 3.66 -4.75
C VAL A 408 -14.56 2.53 -4.23
N ARG A 409 -14.67 2.30 -2.92
CA ARG A 409 -14.06 1.16 -2.25
C ARG A 409 -15.12 0.40 -1.48
N LEU A 410 -15.33 -0.86 -1.84
CA LEU A 410 -16.19 -1.84 -1.18
C LEU A 410 -15.26 -2.89 -0.57
N GLY A 411 -14.96 -2.77 0.73
CA GLY A 411 -13.96 -3.58 1.46
C GLY A 411 -12.82 -4.14 0.61
N GLU A 412 -11.65 -3.52 0.45
CA GLU A 412 -10.55 -3.96 -0.43
C GLU A 412 -10.82 -3.89 -1.94
N THR A 413 -12.01 -4.25 -2.45
CA THR A 413 -12.35 -4.02 -3.87
C THR A 413 -12.41 -2.52 -4.14
N THR A 414 -11.55 -2.04 -5.05
CA THR A 414 -11.37 -0.61 -5.35
C THR A 414 -11.59 -0.35 -6.83
N ILE A 415 -12.55 0.51 -7.16
CA ILE A 415 -12.90 0.90 -8.53
C ILE A 415 -12.75 2.42 -8.66
N VAL A 416 -12.06 2.85 -9.72
CA VAL A 416 -12.06 4.24 -10.16
C VAL A 416 -12.90 4.35 -11.42
N CYS A 417 -13.86 5.27 -11.42
CA CYS A 417 -14.68 5.57 -12.57
C CYS A 417 -14.51 7.02 -13.02
N GLY A 418 -14.39 7.21 -14.34
CA GLY A 418 -14.39 8.51 -15.01
C GLY A 418 -15.48 8.54 -16.07
N VAL A 419 -16.15 9.68 -16.18
CA VAL A 419 -17.12 9.98 -17.23
C VAL A 419 -16.54 11.04 -18.13
N LYS A 420 -16.53 10.77 -19.43
CA LYS A 420 -16.11 11.71 -20.46
C LYS A 420 -17.21 11.87 -21.50
N ALA A 421 -17.53 13.12 -21.81
CA ALA A 421 -18.56 13.45 -22.78
C ALA A 421 -17.97 13.87 -24.13
N GLU A 422 -18.47 13.29 -25.20
CA GLU A 422 -18.10 13.64 -26.58
C GLU A 422 -19.37 13.87 -27.41
N ILE A 423 -19.24 14.63 -28.51
CA ILE A 423 -20.36 14.88 -29.42
C ILE A 423 -20.21 13.95 -30.62
N ALA A 424 -21.26 13.19 -30.92
CA ALA A 424 -21.28 12.29 -32.07
C ALA A 424 -22.64 12.34 -32.79
N GLU A 425 -22.71 11.68 -33.94
CA GLU A 425 -23.96 11.44 -34.64
C GLU A 425 -24.77 10.34 -33.93
N PRO A 426 -26.10 10.48 -33.80
CA PRO A 426 -26.94 9.44 -33.20
C PRO A 426 -27.00 8.19 -34.07
N GLU A 427 -27.37 7.06 -33.47
CA GLU A 427 -27.63 5.83 -34.22
C GLU A 427 -28.80 6.01 -35.20
N LEU A 428 -28.71 5.36 -36.36
CA LEU A 428 -29.72 5.44 -37.42
C LEU A 428 -31.11 4.98 -36.94
N ASP A 429 -31.14 4.05 -35.99
CA ASP A 429 -32.37 3.46 -35.44
C ASP A 429 -33.01 4.32 -34.34
N SER A 430 -32.27 5.30 -33.77
CA SER A 430 -32.74 6.14 -32.66
C SER A 430 -32.20 7.58 -32.76
N PRO A 431 -32.69 8.38 -33.73
CA PRO A 431 -32.16 9.73 -34.01
C PRO A 431 -32.46 10.77 -32.91
N GLU A 432 -33.35 10.46 -31.97
CA GLU A 432 -33.74 11.32 -30.84
C GLU A 432 -33.21 10.83 -29.49
N ALA A 433 -32.19 9.98 -29.50
CA ALA A 433 -31.53 9.48 -28.29
C ALA A 433 -30.01 9.68 -28.38
N GLY A 434 -29.41 10.20 -27.31
CA GLY A 434 -27.98 9.99 -27.07
C GLY A 434 -27.72 8.58 -26.55
N PHE A 435 -26.46 8.26 -26.27
CA PHE A 435 -26.10 6.94 -25.74
C PHE A 435 -25.00 7.02 -24.69
N ILE A 436 -24.95 5.97 -23.88
CA ILE A 436 -23.99 5.79 -22.80
C ILE A 436 -23.22 4.52 -23.13
N VAL A 437 -21.90 4.59 -23.03
CA VAL A 437 -21.02 3.45 -23.27
C VAL A 437 -20.29 3.16 -21.97
N PRO A 438 -20.82 2.28 -21.11
CA PRO A 438 -20.12 1.85 -19.92
C PRO A 438 -19.12 0.76 -20.26
N ASN A 439 -17.92 0.90 -19.71
CA ASN A 439 -16.88 -0.08 -19.89
C ASN A 439 -16.22 -0.35 -18.54
N ILE A 440 -16.04 -1.62 -18.20
CA ILE A 440 -15.25 -2.03 -17.04
C ILE A 440 -13.95 -2.69 -17.49
N ASP A 441 -12.84 -2.17 -16.98
CA ASP A 441 -11.52 -2.75 -17.18
C ASP A 441 -11.06 -3.47 -15.92
N LEU A 442 -10.62 -4.72 -16.10
CA LEU A 442 -10.07 -5.59 -15.06
C LEU A 442 -8.59 -5.88 -15.38
N PRO A 443 -7.70 -4.89 -15.18
CA PRO A 443 -6.30 -5.03 -15.58
C PRO A 443 -5.58 -6.05 -14.70
N ALA A 444 -4.48 -6.62 -15.21
CA ALA A 444 -3.59 -7.51 -14.44
C ALA A 444 -2.95 -6.86 -13.18
N LEU A 445 -3.14 -5.54 -13.01
CA LEU A 445 -2.78 -4.79 -11.81
C LEU A 445 -3.69 -5.09 -10.62
N CYS A 446 -4.97 -5.42 -10.85
CA CYS A 446 -5.96 -5.52 -9.78
C CYS A 446 -6.00 -6.89 -9.08
N SER A 447 -5.67 -7.96 -9.79
CA SER A 447 -5.52 -9.31 -9.23
C SER A 447 -4.68 -10.17 -10.17
N PRO A 448 -3.90 -11.14 -9.63
CA PRO A 448 -3.19 -12.13 -10.45
C PRO A 448 -4.12 -13.04 -11.27
N LYS A 449 -5.44 -13.03 -11.00
CA LYS A 449 -6.47 -13.72 -11.80
C LYS A 449 -6.52 -13.21 -13.24
N PHE A 450 -6.24 -11.92 -13.46
CA PHE A 450 -6.37 -11.29 -14.77
C PHE A 450 -5.02 -11.21 -15.49
N LYS A 451 -5.02 -11.49 -16.80
CA LYS A 451 -3.83 -11.45 -17.65
C LYS A 451 -3.77 -10.13 -18.42
N PRO A 452 -2.56 -9.59 -18.70
CA PRO A 452 -2.41 -8.45 -19.59
C PRO A 452 -2.86 -8.82 -21.00
N GLY A 453 -3.66 -7.97 -21.64
CA GLY A 453 -4.19 -8.23 -22.98
C GLY A 453 -5.53 -7.55 -23.22
N PRO A 454 -6.30 -7.98 -24.24
CA PRO A 454 -7.65 -7.49 -24.46
C PRO A 454 -8.57 -7.80 -23.27
N PRO A 455 -9.71 -7.09 -23.13
CA PRO A 455 -10.65 -7.29 -22.03
C PRO A 455 -11.05 -8.77 -21.90
N SER A 456 -10.92 -9.31 -20.68
CA SER A 456 -11.34 -10.69 -20.39
C SER A 456 -12.85 -10.88 -20.61
N ASP A 457 -13.28 -12.11 -20.86
CA ASP A 457 -14.70 -12.45 -21.00
C ASP A 457 -15.53 -11.98 -19.79
N GLU A 458 -14.98 -12.08 -18.57
CA GLU A 458 -15.62 -11.59 -17.35
C GLU A 458 -15.86 -10.07 -17.40
N ALA A 459 -14.87 -9.31 -17.88
CA ALA A 459 -15.00 -7.85 -18.03
C ALA A 459 -16.06 -7.49 -19.08
N GLN A 460 -16.11 -8.21 -20.21
CA GLN A 460 -17.11 -7.98 -21.27
C GLN A 460 -18.54 -8.26 -20.76
N VAL A 461 -18.76 -9.40 -20.11
CA VAL A 461 -20.07 -9.75 -19.52
C VAL A 461 -20.50 -8.72 -18.47
N LEU A 462 -19.56 -8.21 -17.66
CA LEU A 462 -19.86 -7.17 -16.69
C LEU A 462 -20.20 -5.84 -17.35
N SER A 463 -19.47 -5.43 -18.40
CA SER A 463 -19.78 -4.23 -19.19
C SER A 463 -21.19 -4.30 -19.78
N ASP A 464 -21.58 -5.43 -20.37
CA ASP A 464 -22.92 -5.61 -20.95
C ASP A 464 -24.01 -5.52 -19.88
N ARG A 465 -23.81 -6.20 -18.74
CA ARG A 465 -24.73 -6.11 -17.59
C ARG A 465 -24.85 -4.70 -17.02
N LEU A 466 -23.74 -3.96 -16.97
CA LEU A 466 -23.75 -2.57 -16.53
C LEU A 466 -24.49 -1.68 -17.54
N ASN A 467 -24.35 -1.94 -18.84
CA ASN A 467 -25.06 -1.22 -19.90
C ASN A 467 -26.59 -1.34 -19.78
N GLU A 468 -27.09 -2.57 -19.56
CA GLU A 468 -28.51 -2.81 -19.34
C GLU A 468 -29.07 -1.98 -18.18
N VAL A 469 -28.33 -1.90 -17.06
CA VAL A 469 -28.75 -1.17 -15.87
C VAL A 469 -28.62 0.35 -16.04
N LEU A 470 -27.53 0.83 -16.65
CA LEU A 470 -27.22 2.25 -16.78
C LEU A 470 -28.07 2.96 -17.84
N SER A 471 -28.50 2.25 -18.89
CA SER A 471 -29.36 2.80 -19.95
C SER A 471 -30.69 3.37 -19.40
N GLY A 472 -31.19 2.84 -18.28
CA GLY A 472 -32.41 3.29 -17.62
C GLY A 472 -32.25 4.43 -16.61
N ILE A 473 -31.03 4.96 -16.41
CA ILE A 473 -30.71 5.96 -15.37
C ILE A 473 -30.94 7.38 -15.86
N ILE A 474 -30.57 7.66 -17.12
CA ILE A 474 -30.58 9.00 -17.72
C ILE A 474 -31.63 9.02 -18.83
N PRO A 475 -32.43 10.09 -18.98
CA PRO A 475 -33.28 10.24 -20.14
C PRO A 475 -32.38 10.45 -21.35
N LEU A 476 -32.28 9.47 -22.25
CA LEU A 476 -31.42 9.57 -23.44
C LEU A 476 -31.80 10.77 -24.34
N SER A 477 -33.04 11.24 -24.26
CA SER A 477 -33.51 12.47 -24.91
C SER A 477 -32.86 13.74 -24.37
N SER A 478 -32.41 13.75 -23.10
CA SER A 478 -31.70 14.89 -22.50
C SER A 478 -30.29 15.11 -23.06
N LEU A 479 -29.74 14.08 -23.72
CA LEU A 479 -28.43 14.11 -24.35
C LEU A 479 -28.48 14.63 -25.80
N VAL A 480 -29.67 14.91 -26.34
CA VAL A 480 -29.82 15.39 -27.71
C VAL A 480 -29.49 16.88 -27.81
N ILE A 481 -28.54 17.23 -28.68
CA ILE A 481 -28.21 18.63 -28.99
C ILE A 481 -29.06 19.09 -30.17
N ARG A 482 -29.09 18.28 -31.24
CA ARG A 482 -29.95 18.50 -32.40
C ARG A 482 -30.50 17.14 -32.89
N PRO A 483 -31.83 16.95 -32.91
CA PRO A 483 -32.44 15.70 -33.34
C PRO A 483 -31.94 15.27 -34.73
N GLY A 484 -31.51 14.01 -34.85
CA GLY A 484 -31.04 13.39 -36.09
C GLY A 484 -29.73 13.94 -36.66
N LYS A 485 -29.02 14.83 -35.94
CA LYS A 485 -27.67 15.29 -36.34
C LYS A 485 -26.63 15.04 -35.28
N LEU A 486 -26.81 15.58 -34.06
CA LEU A 486 -25.76 15.56 -33.03
C LEU A 486 -26.34 15.30 -31.64
N VAL A 487 -25.69 14.39 -30.93
CA VAL A 487 -26.04 13.97 -29.57
C VAL A 487 -24.76 13.89 -28.71
N TRP A 488 -24.95 13.97 -27.40
CA TRP A 488 -23.90 13.65 -26.44
C TRP A 488 -23.75 12.14 -26.30
N VAL A 489 -22.49 11.70 -26.30
CA VAL A 489 -22.04 10.36 -25.99
C VAL A 489 -21.31 10.42 -24.66
N LEU A 490 -21.76 9.63 -23.69
CA LEU A 490 -21.11 9.53 -22.39
C LEU A 490 -20.33 8.22 -22.31
N TYR A 491 -19.01 8.32 -22.36
CA TYR A 491 -18.12 7.20 -22.06
C TYR A 491 -17.97 7.11 -20.55
N VAL A 492 -18.39 5.98 -19.98
CA VAL A 492 -18.35 5.73 -18.53
C VAL A 492 -17.36 4.59 -18.29
N ASP A 493 -16.09 4.96 -18.14
CA ASP A 493 -15.01 4.01 -17.96
C ASP A 493 -14.78 3.76 -16.46
N ALA A 494 -14.83 2.50 -16.05
CA ALA A 494 -14.49 2.06 -14.70
C ALA A 494 -13.28 1.11 -14.75
N THR A 495 -12.23 1.42 -14.00
CA THR A 495 -11.04 0.56 -13.90
C THR A 495 -10.93 0.01 -12.48
N CYS A 496 -10.80 -1.32 -12.37
CA CYS A 496 -10.50 -1.98 -11.11
C CYS A 496 -9.03 -1.80 -10.75
N ILE A 497 -8.76 -1.25 -9.55
CA ILE A 497 -7.41 -1.06 -9.01
C ILE A 497 -7.01 -2.23 -8.11
N ASN A 498 -7.96 -2.75 -7.34
CA ASN A 498 -7.76 -3.89 -6.46
C ASN A 498 -9.03 -4.73 -6.47
N TYR A 499 -8.88 -6.04 -6.70
CA TYR A 499 -10.01 -6.96 -6.79
C TYR A 499 -10.02 -7.88 -5.56
N ASP A 500 -11.07 -7.77 -4.75
CA ASP A 500 -11.36 -8.64 -3.60
C ASP A 500 -12.82 -9.12 -3.62
N GLY A 501 -13.41 -9.32 -4.81
CA GLY A 501 -14.77 -9.81 -4.99
C GLY A 501 -15.87 -8.75 -5.00
N ASN A 502 -17.06 -9.11 -5.51
CA ASN A 502 -18.20 -8.26 -5.87
C ASN A 502 -17.84 -7.02 -6.69
N VAL A 503 -17.06 -7.24 -7.74
CA VAL A 503 -16.64 -6.15 -8.64
C VAL A 503 -17.82 -5.47 -9.31
N PHE A 504 -18.90 -6.20 -9.61
CA PHE A 504 -20.12 -5.64 -10.22
C PHE A 504 -20.76 -4.58 -9.33
N ASP A 505 -20.93 -4.88 -8.03
CA ASP A 505 -21.55 -3.96 -7.07
C ASP A 505 -20.71 -2.70 -6.85
N ALA A 506 -19.40 -2.88 -6.74
CA ALA A 506 -18.46 -1.78 -6.62
C ALA A 506 -18.45 -0.91 -7.89
N ALA A 507 -18.52 -1.53 -9.07
CA ALA A 507 -18.50 -0.82 -10.35
C ALA A 507 -19.80 -0.04 -10.61
N LEU A 508 -20.96 -0.66 -10.38
CA LEU A 508 -22.24 0.03 -10.53
C LEU A 508 -22.32 1.25 -9.59
N LEU A 509 -21.91 1.08 -8.33
CA LEU A 509 -21.86 2.18 -7.37
C LEU A 509 -20.91 3.30 -7.81
N ALA A 510 -19.74 2.96 -8.37
CA ALA A 510 -18.78 3.93 -8.89
C ALA A 510 -19.32 4.69 -10.10
N MET A 511 -19.96 3.99 -11.04
CA MET A 511 -20.52 4.59 -12.24
C MET A 511 -21.70 5.52 -11.91
N VAL A 512 -22.60 5.11 -11.01
CA VAL A 512 -23.72 5.96 -10.56
C VAL A 512 -23.20 7.21 -9.83
N ALA A 513 -22.22 7.06 -8.93
CA ALA A 513 -21.62 8.19 -8.24
C ALA A 513 -20.87 9.15 -9.19
N ALA A 514 -20.18 8.61 -10.20
CA ALA A 514 -19.49 9.41 -11.20
C ALA A 514 -20.49 10.18 -12.09
N LEU A 515 -21.57 9.53 -12.54
CA LEU A 515 -22.64 10.15 -13.31
C LEU A 515 -23.34 11.28 -12.55
N ARG A 516 -23.61 11.12 -11.25
CA ARG A 516 -24.17 12.19 -10.40
C ARG A 516 -23.26 13.41 -10.28
N ASN A 517 -21.95 13.19 -10.34
CA ASN A 517 -20.97 14.25 -10.31
C ASN A 517 -20.70 14.87 -11.70
N THR A 518 -21.20 14.28 -12.78
CA THR A 518 -20.96 14.74 -14.14
C THR A 518 -21.61 16.10 -14.41
N LYS A 519 -20.81 17.03 -14.93
CA LYS A 519 -21.26 18.36 -15.33
C LYS A 519 -20.87 18.61 -16.78
N LEU A 520 -21.86 18.92 -17.61
CA LEU A 520 -21.67 19.12 -19.05
C LEU A 520 -21.74 20.61 -19.41
N PRO A 521 -20.88 21.09 -20.32
CA PRO A 521 -21.02 22.43 -20.86
C PRO A 521 -22.27 22.50 -21.75
N LYS A 522 -22.93 23.65 -21.76
CA LYS A 522 -24.06 23.88 -22.66
C LYS A 522 -23.58 23.93 -24.10
N ALA A 523 -24.04 22.97 -24.90
CA ALA A 523 -23.80 22.90 -26.34
C ALA A 523 -24.88 23.66 -27.10
N ILE A 524 -24.48 24.59 -27.97
CA ILE A 524 -25.38 25.31 -28.87
C ILE A 524 -24.99 24.96 -30.31
N PHE A 525 -25.95 24.46 -31.07
CA PHE A 525 -25.75 24.17 -32.49
C PHE A 525 -25.89 25.45 -33.33
N ASN A 526 -24.89 25.79 -34.15
CA ASN A 526 -24.97 26.89 -35.09
C ASN A 526 -25.43 26.38 -36.48
N SER A 527 -26.58 26.86 -36.95
CA SER A 527 -27.16 26.49 -38.25
C SER A 527 -26.40 26.99 -39.47
N GLU A 528 -25.55 28.01 -39.33
CA GLU A 528 -24.79 28.59 -40.44
C GLU A 528 -23.44 27.89 -40.66
N THR A 529 -22.79 27.43 -39.58
CA THR A 529 -21.47 26.77 -39.64
C THR A 529 -21.54 25.25 -39.52
N GLU A 530 -22.73 24.70 -39.25
CA GLU A 530 -22.97 23.30 -38.90
C GLU A 530 -22.11 22.75 -37.75
N GLN A 531 -21.56 23.64 -36.92
CA GLN A 531 -20.71 23.29 -35.79
C GLN A 531 -21.42 23.51 -34.45
N VAL A 532 -21.02 22.72 -33.45
CA VAL A 532 -21.45 22.91 -32.06
C VAL A 532 -20.43 23.78 -31.35
N VAL A 533 -20.93 24.84 -30.69
CA VAL A 533 -20.14 25.67 -29.81
C VAL A 533 -20.51 25.35 -28.37
N CYS A 534 -19.53 24.86 -27.60
CA CYS A 534 -19.70 24.60 -26.16
C CYS A 534 -19.34 25.85 -25.36
N SER A 535 -20.24 26.28 -24.48
CA SER A 535 -19.97 27.40 -23.57
C SER A 535 -18.91 27.01 -22.53
N ARG A 536 -17.94 27.90 -22.28
CA ARG A 536 -16.93 27.74 -21.23
C ARG A 536 -17.43 28.13 -19.83
N HIS A 537 -18.57 28.82 -19.74
CA HIS A 537 -19.08 29.40 -18.50
C HIS A 537 -20.41 28.79 -18.05
N GLU A 538 -21.24 28.31 -18.98
CA GLU A 538 -22.51 27.65 -18.66
C GLU A 538 -22.30 26.14 -18.59
N ILE A 539 -22.19 25.62 -17.37
CA ILE A 539 -22.06 24.18 -17.09
C ILE A 539 -23.29 23.73 -16.31
N ALA A 540 -23.96 22.69 -16.78
CA ALA A 540 -25.15 22.12 -16.16
C ALA A 540 -24.88 20.70 -15.64
N PRO A 541 -25.39 20.33 -14.46
CA PRO A 541 -25.34 18.95 -14.00
C PRO A 541 -26.23 18.05 -14.87
N LEU A 542 -25.85 16.77 -14.99
CA LEU A 542 -26.64 15.79 -15.73
C LEU A 542 -27.98 15.50 -15.04
N GLN A 543 -29.06 15.34 -15.81
CA GLN A 543 -30.35 14.93 -15.27
C GLN A 543 -30.41 13.41 -15.10
N ILE A 544 -30.55 12.96 -13.85
CA ILE A 544 -30.62 11.54 -13.49
C ILE A 544 -32.02 11.25 -12.96
N ILE A 545 -32.65 10.20 -13.48
CA ILE A 545 -34.01 9.78 -13.13
C ILE A 545 -33.99 8.81 -11.95
N LYS A 546 -33.01 7.90 -11.91
CA LYS A 546 -32.94 6.82 -10.90
C LYS A 546 -31.51 6.61 -10.44
N THR A 547 -31.33 6.16 -9.19
CA THR A 547 -30.02 5.79 -8.65
C THR A 547 -30.01 4.32 -8.23
N PRO A 548 -29.79 3.38 -9.17
CA PRO A 548 -29.81 1.97 -8.85
C PRO A 548 -28.60 1.58 -7.98
N THR A 549 -28.83 0.65 -7.07
CA THR A 549 -27.79 0.06 -6.23
C THR A 549 -27.92 -1.46 -6.30
N SER A 550 -26.81 -2.17 -6.47
CA SER A 550 -26.82 -3.63 -6.50
C SER A 550 -26.28 -4.22 -5.20
N MET A 551 -26.82 -5.37 -4.83
CA MET A 551 -26.41 -6.17 -3.69
C MET A 551 -26.30 -7.63 -4.12
N SER A 552 -25.08 -8.16 -4.05
CA SER A 552 -24.77 -9.53 -4.46
C SER A 552 -24.64 -10.48 -3.25
N PHE A 553 -25.14 -11.68 -3.44
CA PHE A 553 -25.19 -12.77 -2.48
C PHE A 553 -24.62 -14.04 -3.11
N GLY A 554 -23.97 -14.86 -2.29
CA GLY A 554 -23.41 -16.15 -2.65
C GLY A 554 -24.06 -17.30 -1.89
N LEU A 555 -24.29 -18.43 -2.55
CA LEU A 555 -24.77 -19.66 -1.91
C LEU A 555 -23.59 -20.64 -1.73
N PHE A 556 -23.32 -21.00 -0.48
CA PHE A 556 -22.30 -21.96 -0.07
C PHE A 556 -22.97 -23.23 0.49
N ASP A 557 -22.53 -24.41 0.07
CA ASP A 557 -23.08 -25.73 0.45
C ASP A 557 -24.62 -25.83 0.31
N ALA A 558 -25.18 -25.31 -0.78
CA ALA A 558 -26.61 -25.28 -1.13
C ALA A 558 -27.57 -24.65 -0.10
N LYS A 559 -27.11 -24.20 1.07
CA LYS A 559 -27.95 -23.75 2.19
C LYS A 559 -27.49 -22.46 2.83
N THR A 560 -26.20 -22.16 2.76
CA THR A 560 -25.61 -21.04 3.48
C THR A 560 -25.55 -19.82 2.57
N LEU A 561 -26.40 -18.83 2.85
CA LEU A 561 -26.37 -17.56 2.13
C LEU A 561 -25.29 -16.64 2.72
N LEU A 562 -24.36 -16.21 1.88
CA LEU A 562 -23.29 -15.27 2.21
C LEU A 562 -23.57 -13.94 1.50
N ALA A 563 -23.86 -12.90 2.27
CA ALA A 563 -23.89 -11.55 1.73
C ALA A 563 -22.47 -11.08 1.40
N ASP A 564 -22.34 -10.35 0.28
CA ASP A 564 -21.11 -9.68 -0.13
C ASP A 564 -19.84 -10.58 -0.07
N PRO A 565 -19.77 -11.63 -0.93
CA PRO A 565 -18.62 -12.53 -0.99
C PRO A 565 -17.31 -11.84 -1.39
N THR A 566 -16.22 -12.28 -0.77
CA THR A 566 -14.83 -11.87 -1.08
C THR A 566 -14.25 -12.67 -2.25
N ALA A 567 -13.13 -12.25 -2.81
CA ALA A 567 -12.45 -12.99 -3.89
C ALA A 567 -12.01 -14.41 -3.49
N PHE A 568 -11.83 -14.66 -2.19
CA PHE A 568 -11.57 -16.01 -1.66
C PHE A 568 -12.82 -16.89 -1.68
N GLU A 569 -14.00 -16.29 -1.43
CA GLU A 569 -15.25 -17.01 -1.28
C GLU A 569 -15.94 -17.24 -2.63
N GLU A 570 -15.90 -16.26 -3.54
CA GLU A 570 -16.49 -16.34 -4.89
C GLU A 570 -16.28 -17.69 -5.61
N PRO A 571 -15.06 -18.25 -5.71
CA PRO A 571 -14.84 -19.52 -6.40
C PRO A 571 -15.36 -20.76 -5.65
N LEU A 572 -15.76 -20.61 -4.38
CA LEU A 572 -16.29 -21.68 -3.53
C LEU A 572 -17.83 -21.72 -3.53
N LEU A 573 -18.49 -20.75 -4.16
CA LEU A 573 -19.94 -20.65 -4.20
C LEU A 573 -20.52 -21.47 -5.36
N GLU A 574 -21.66 -22.11 -5.12
CA GLU A 574 -22.38 -22.90 -6.13
C GLU A 574 -23.32 -22.03 -6.96
N ALA A 575 -23.83 -20.95 -6.37
CA ALA A 575 -24.69 -19.99 -7.04
C ALA A 575 -24.46 -18.58 -6.49
N SER A 576 -24.76 -17.57 -7.30
CA SER A 576 -24.77 -16.17 -6.91
C SER A 576 -26.06 -15.49 -7.36
N VAL A 577 -26.54 -14.57 -6.53
CA VAL A 577 -27.76 -13.79 -6.76
C VAL A 577 -27.41 -12.32 -6.60
N SER A 578 -27.64 -11.50 -7.63
CA SER A 578 -27.51 -10.06 -7.58
C SER A 578 -28.89 -9.41 -7.62
N VAL A 579 -29.22 -8.61 -6.61
CA VAL A 579 -30.48 -7.87 -6.52
C VAL A 579 -30.21 -6.38 -6.75
N ILE A 580 -30.91 -5.76 -7.70
CA ILE A 580 -30.78 -4.33 -7.98
C ILE A 580 -32.05 -3.60 -7.54
N LEU A 581 -31.87 -2.58 -6.71
CA LEU A 581 -32.94 -1.76 -6.16
C LEU A 581 -32.78 -0.29 -6.60
N ASP A 582 -33.91 0.39 -6.86
CA ASP A 582 -33.94 1.84 -7.06
C ASP A 582 -33.99 2.61 -5.73
N GLU A 583 -33.96 3.94 -5.80
CA GLU A 583 -33.98 4.84 -4.63
C GLU A 583 -35.25 4.71 -3.77
N GLN A 584 -36.36 4.22 -4.35
CA GLN A 584 -37.62 3.94 -3.65
C GLN A 584 -37.70 2.49 -3.14
N LYS A 585 -36.58 1.75 -3.12
CA LYS A 585 -36.50 0.34 -2.73
C LYS A 585 -37.36 -0.60 -3.59
N GLN A 586 -37.73 -0.18 -4.80
CA GLN A 586 -38.38 -1.04 -5.78
C GLN A 586 -37.35 -1.89 -6.49
N LEU A 587 -37.79 -3.10 -6.87
CA LEU A 587 -36.95 -4.05 -7.57
C LEU A 587 -36.79 -3.63 -9.03
N VAL A 588 -35.55 -3.39 -9.46
CA VAL A 588 -35.23 -3.07 -10.86
C VAL A 588 -34.95 -4.35 -11.63
N SER A 589 -34.05 -5.19 -11.11
CA SER A 589 -33.73 -6.48 -11.70
C SER A 589 -33.18 -7.44 -10.66
N VAL A 590 -33.33 -8.74 -10.94
CA VAL A 590 -32.69 -9.82 -10.18
C VAL A 590 -31.99 -10.71 -11.18
N SER A 591 -30.70 -10.93 -10.96
CA SER A 591 -29.85 -11.80 -11.75
C SER A 591 -29.42 -12.98 -10.90
N GLN A 592 -29.54 -14.18 -11.44
CA GLN A 592 -29.07 -15.41 -10.80
C GLN A 592 -28.10 -16.12 -11.73
N VAL A 593 -26.96 -16.53 -11.18
CA VAL A 593 -25.96 -17.34 -11.86
C VAL A 593 -25.77 -18.61 -11.04
N GLY A 594 -26.09 -19.77 -11.61
CA GLY A 594 -26.10 -21.06 -10.90
C GLY A 594 -27.50 -21.55 -10.51
N LEU A 595 -27.57 -22.74 -9.93
CA LEU A 595 -28.83 -23.37 -9.51
C LEU A 595 -29.16 -22.99 -8.07
N VAL A 596 -30.33 -22.40 -7.87
CA VAL A 596 -30.92 -22.14 -6.54
C VAL A 596 -32.23 -22.91 -6.50
N GLU A 597 -32.28 -23.98 -5.70
CA GLU A 597 -33.44 -24.89 -5.67
C GLU A 597 -34.61 -24.36 -4.82
N ASP A 598 -34.36 -23.42 -3.91
CA ASP A 598 -35.33 -22.93 -2.93
C ASP A 598 -35.70 -21.45 -3.17
N GLU A 599 -36.95 -21.19 -3.57
CA GLU A 599 -37.50 -19.85 -3.80
C GLU A 599 -37.48 -18.97 -2.53
N SER A 600 -37.45 -19.58 -1.34
CA SER A 600 -37.38 -18.83 -0.07
C SER A 600 -36.05 -18.06 0.08
N ILE A 601 -34.98 -18.54 -0.54
CA ILE A 601 -33.66 -17.88 -0.54
C ILE A 601 -33.74 -16.55 -1.28
N LEU A 602 -34.43 -16.51 -2.43
CA LEU A 602 -34.60 -15.29 -3.22
C LEU A 602 -35.33 -14.20 -2.42
N SER A 603 -36.40 -14.60 -1.71
CA SER A 603 -37.16 -13.68 -0.85
C SER A 603 -36.31 -13.10 0.29
N THR A 604 -35.41 -13.92 0.84
CA THR A 604 -34.46 -13.52 1.89
C THR A 604 -33.41 -12.55 1.35
N CYS A 605 -32.85 -12.81 0.16
CA CYS A 605 -31.92 -11.90 -0.52
C CYS A 605 -32.56 -10.53 -0.76
N ILE A 606 -33.81 -10.49 -1.24
CA ILE A 606 -34.52 -9.23 -1.50
C ILE A 606 -34.76 -8.46 -0.19
N ALA A 607 -35.13 -9.14 0.89
CA ALA A 607 -35.32 -8.50 2.20
C ALA A 607 -34.00 -7.90 2.74
N ALA A 608 -32.91 -8.66 2.68
CA ALA A 608 -31.58 -8.22 3.10
C ALA A 608 -31.06 -7.04 2.24
N ALA A 609 -31.27 -7.09 0.92
CA ALA A 609 -30.91 -6.03 -0.01
C ALA A 609 -31.65 -4.71 0.34
N LYS A 610 -32.95 -4.78 0.64
CA LYS A 610 -33.76 -3.61 1.06
C LYS A 610 -33.26 -2.98 2.36
N GLN A 611 -32.75 -3.79 3.29
CA GLN A 611 -32.15 -3.29 4.53
C GLN A 611 -30.84 -2.55 4.23
N ARG A 612 -29.94 -3.18 3.47
CA ARG A 612 -28.62 -2.62 3.10
C ARG A 612 -28.72 -1.37 2.23
N HIS A 613 -29.71 -1.30 1.34
CA HIS A 613 -29.94 -0.15 0.45
C HIS A 613 -29.96 1.19 1.19
N THR A 614 -30.64 1.24 2.34
CA THR A 614 -30.75 2.46 3.16
C THR A 614 -29.37 3.00 3.58
N PHE A 615 -28.41 2.12 3.86
CA PHE A 615 -27.05 2.49 4.22
C PHE A 615 -26.25 2.98 2.99
N LEU A 616 -26.39 2.30 1.85
CA LEU A 616 -25.63 2.64 0.64
C LEU A 616 -26.05 3.98 0.03
N VAL A 617 -27.35 4.29 0.01
CA VAL A 617 -27.84 5.58 -0.52
C VAL A 617 -27.26 6.76 0.28
N GLN A 618 -27.06 6.62 1.59
CA GLN A 618 -26.43 7.67 2.41
C GLN A 618 -24.95 7.92 2.06
N GLN A 619 -24.28 6.97 1.41
CA GLN A 619 -22.89 7.08 1.01
C GLN A 619 -22.70 7.68 -0.38
N ILE A 620 -23.77 7.85 -1.17
CA ILE A 620 -23.71 8.46 -2.51
C ILE A 620 -23.98 9.97 -2.37
N PRO A 621 -22.95 10.83 -2.45
CA PRO A 621 -23.09 12.27 -2.24
C PRO A 621 -23.99 12.96 -3.27
#